data_AF-A0A377PJN5-F1
#
_entry.id   AF-A0A377PJN5-F1
#
_cell.length_a   1.000
_cell.length_b   1.000
_cell.length_c   1.000
_cell.angle_alpha   90.00
_cell.angle_beta   90.00
_cell.angle_gamma   90.00
#
_symmetry.space_group_name_H-M   'P 1'
#
loop_
_entity.id
_entity.type
_entity.pdbx_description
1 polymer ?
#
loop_
_entity_poly.entity_id
_entity_poly.type
_entity_poly.pdbx_seq_one_letter_code
_entity_poly.pdbx_strand_id
1 'polypeptide(L)'
;MVPVLALLHAAYSIFSIAIKACFAEWLPVSERIRGFSMNYTLVNVGWAAGPALGVFAASFYPMLPFFLSGLLAFLVGLTLWLRLDSYGLPPANGDTVFTDQRLTFSATFKVLSHDRRLIFFTLGSTMGAVVAGQFTGYLSQYLITVSNAQFAYQVIGSVMTINATVVIGLQYLLSRNMNKENLLRWLIFGTLFFCLGLIGFALAERSIPLWMVAMAIFTLGEVIVIPVEYLFIDFIAPPHLKGSYYGVQNLGNLGGAVNPILCGFLLSFAPPTTLFYVLVGASLLGLAFFWYGYRLSGAASHAAEDIL
;
A
#
# COMPACT_ATOMS: atom_id res chain seq x y z
N MET A 1 -4.83 -15.90 -21.21
CA MET A 1 -4.78 -15.64 -19.75
C MET A 1 -4.18 -14.28 -19.40
N VAL A 2 -3.03 -13.88 -19.98
CA VAL A 2 -2.39 -12.58 -19.69
C VAL A 2 -3.32 -11.36 -19.90
N PRO A 3 -4.09 -11.25 -21.01
CA PRO A 3 -4.97 -10.08 -21.20
C PRO A 3 -6.09 -9.97 -20.17
N VAL A 4 -6.60 -11.11 -19.69
CA VAL A 4 -7.67 -11.16 -18.67
C VAL A 4 -7.15 -10.71 -17.32
N LEU A 5 -5.95 -11.16 -16.94
CA LEU A 5 -5.29 -10.72 -15.71
C LEU A 5 -4.96 -9.22 -15.79
N ALA A 6 -4.46 -8.74 -16.94
CA ALA A 6 -4.19 -7.33 -17.14
C ALA A 6 -5.45 -6.47 -17.00
N LEU A 7 -6.57 -6.90 -17.59
CA LEU A 7 -7.86 -6.20 -17.46
C LEU A 7 -8.34 -6.17 -16.01
N LEU A 8 -8.24 -7.30 -15.29
CA LEU A 8 -8.67 -7.39 -13.89
C LEU A 8 -7.83 -6.48 -12.98
N HIS A 9 -6.51 -6.48 -13.14
CA HIS A 9 -5.62 -5.60 -12.38
C HIS A 9 -5.80 -4.13 -12.75
N ALA A 10 -6.06 -3.81 -14.02
CA ALA A 10 -6.38 -2.45 -14.44
C ALA A 10 -7.70 -1.96 -13.81
N ALA A 11 -8.75 -2.78 -13.86
CA ALA A 11 -10.04 -2.47 -13.25
C ALA A 11 -9.91 -2.26 -11.73
N TYR A 12 -9.20 -3.15 -11.03
CA TYR A 12 -8.91 -3.00 -9.60
C TYR A 12 -8.14 -1.70 -9.29
N SER A 13 -7.12 -1.39 -10.11
CA SER A 13 -6.32 -0.18 -9.92
C SER A 13 -7.18 1.08 -10.05
N ILE A 14 -8.00 1.17 -11.10
CA ILE A 14 -8.93 2.28 -11.32
C ILE A 14 -9.91 2.40 -10.14
N PHE A 15 -10.52 1.29 -9.73
CA PHE A 15 -11.47 1.26 -8.61
C PHE A 15 -10.83 1.72 -7.30
N SER A 16 -9.61 1.25 -7.00
CA SER A 16 -8.88 1.63 -5.79
C SER A 16 -8.52 3.12 -5.75
N ILE A 17 -8.16 3.71 -6.90
CA ILE A 17 -7.86 5.14 -7.03
C ILE A 17 -9.14 5.95 -6.84
N ALA A 18 -10.25 5.52 -7.44
CA ALA A 18 -11.55 6.18 -7.30
C ALA A 18 -12.01 6.21 -5.83
N ILE A 19 -11.93 5.10 -5.11
CA ILE A 19 -12.26 5.05 -3.67
C ILE A 19 -11.42 6.04 -2.85
N LYS A 20 -10.10 6.08 -3.11
CA LYS A 20 -9.20 6.98 -2.38
C LYS A 20 -9.53 8.45 -2.64
N ALA A 21 -9.82 8.80 -3.90
CA ALA A 21 -10.26 10.13 -4.27
C ALA A 21 -11.60 10.49 -3.60
N CYS A 22 -12.57 9.56 -3.57
CA CYS A 22 -13.84 9.75 -2.87
C CYS A 22 -13.62 10.04 -1.37
N PHE A 23 -12.80 9.27 -0.65
CA PHE A 23 -12.50 9.59 0.75
C PHE A 23 -11.86 10.96 0.92
N ALA A 24 -10.96 11.33 0.03
CA ALA A 24 -10.26 12.59 0.07
C ALA A 24 -11.15 13.81 -0.24
N GLU A 25 -12.25 13.62 -0.95
CA GLU A 25 -13.24 14.66 -1.28
C GLU A 25 -14.37 14.73 -0.24
N TRP A 26 -14.86 13.58 0.21
CA TRP A 26 -16.07 13.48 1.03
C TRP A 26 -15.83 13.51 2.54
N LEU A 27 -14.62 13.16 3.00
CA LEU A 27 -14.30 13.17 4.43
C LEU A 27 -13.57 14.46 4.83
N PRO A 28 -13.89 15.01 6.03
CA PRO A 28 -13.06 16.01 6.67
C PRO A 28 -11.62 15.53 6.82
N VAL A 29 -10.64 16.45 6.76
CA VAL A 29 -9.20 16.13 6.84
C VAL A 29 -8.87 15.28 8.08
N SER A 30 -9.50 15.57 9.22
CA SER A 30 -9.35 14.82 10.48
C SER A 30 -9.83 13.37 10.40
N GLU A 31 -10.73 13.04 9.47
CA GLU A 31 -11.32 11.70 9.33
C GLU A 31 -10.74 10.90 8.15
N ARG A 32 -10.03 11.53 7.21
CA ARG A 32 -9.49 10.86 6.02
C ARG A 32 -8.60 9.67 6.35
N ILE A 33 -7.69 9.81 7.31
CA ILE A 33 -6.81 8.71 7.76
C ILE A 33 -7.64 7.54 8.28
N ARG A 34 -8.72 7.82 9.02
CA ARG A 34 -9.63 6.79 9.51
C ARG A 34 -10.33 6.08 8.36
N GLY A 35 -10.81 6.82 7.37
CA GLY A 35 -11.40 6.25 6.14
C GLY A 35 -10.43 5.35 5.38
N PHE A 36 -9.21 5.83 5.12
CA PHE A 36 -8.16 5.06 4.47
C PHE A 36 -7.79 3.79 5.24
N SER A 37 -7.65 3.90 6.55
CA SER A 37 -7.32 2.78 7.43
C SER A 37 -8.41 1.71 7.41
N MET A 38 -9.69 2.13 7.50
CA MET A 38 -10.82 1.22 7.48
C MET A 38 -10.92 0.47 6.16
N ASN A 39 -10.74 1.18 5.03
CA ASN A 39 -10.71 0.56 3.71
C ASN A 39 -9.56 -0.44 3.59
N TYR A 40 -8.37 -0.08 4.06
CA TYR A 40 -7.22 -0.97 4.03
C TYR A 40 -7.42 -2.21 4.91
N THR A 41 -8.04 -2.07 6.09
CA THR A 41 -8.45 -3.21 6.92
C THR A 41 -9.42 -4.12 6.16
N LEU A 42 -10.46 -3.58 5.53
CA LEU A 42 -11.45 -4.36 4.78
C LEU A 42 -10.81 -5.10 3.58
N VAL A 43 -9.87 -4.46 2.88
CA VAL A 43 -9.08 -5.10 1.82
C VAL A 43 -8.28 -6.27 2.38
N ASN A 44 -7.63 -6.12 3.54
CA ASN A 44 -6.87 -7.21 4.17
C ASN A 44 -7.76 -8.35 4.68
N VAL A 45 -8.96 -8.06 5.18
CA VAL A 45 -9.96 -9.09 5.50
C VAL A 45 -10.29 -9.89 4.23
N GLY A 46 -10.51 -9.20 3.10
CA GLY A 46 -10.74 -9.85 1.80
C GLY A 46 -9.58 -10.74 1.36
N TRP A 47 -8.34 -10.27 1.51
CA TRP A 47 -7.13 -11.05 1.22
C TRP A 47 -6.95 -12.26 2.14
N ALA A 48 -7.32 -12.15 3.41
CA ALA A 48 -7.21 -13.23 4.39
C ALA A 48 -8.29 -14.30 4.19
N ALA A 49 -9.55 -13.90 4.01
CA ALA A 49 -10.68 -14.83 3.88
C ALA A 49 -10.84 -15.38 2.45
N GLY A 50 -10.49 -14.58 1.45
CA GLY A 50 -10.73 -14.86 0.02
C GLY A 50 -10.17 -16.20 -0.45
N PRO A 51 -8.89 -16.54 -0.20
CA PRO A 51 -8.31 -17.82 -0.62
C PRO A 51 -9.03 -19.02 -0.01
N ALA A 52 -9.38 -18.99 1.28
CA ALA A 52 -10.09 -20.08 1.95
C ALA A 52 -11.51 -20.26 1.36
N LEU A 53 -12.25 -19.17 1.18
CA LEU A 53 -13.56 -19.18 0.54
C LEU A 53 -13.48 -19.64 -0.92
N GLY A 54 -12.42 -19.25 -1.64
CA GLY A 54 -12.16 -19.66 -3.02
C GLY A 54 -11.87 -21.16 -3.13
N VAL A 55 -11.02 -21.72 -2.25
CA VAL A 55 -10.74 -23.16 -2.21
C VAL A 55 -12.00 -23.96 -1.85
N PHE A 56 -12.77 -23.48 -0.86
CA PHE A 56 -14.04 -24.10 -0.49
C PHE A 56 -15.07 -24.06 -1.62
N ALA A 57 -15.20 -22.95 -2.34
CA ALA A 57 -16.08 -22.88 -3.51
C ALA A 57 -15.56 -23.80 -4.64
N ALA A 58 -14.25 -23.86 -4.87
CA ALA A 58 -13.64 -24.72 -5.88
C ALA A 58 -13.83 -26.21 -5.59
N SER A 59 -14.01 -26.63 -4.32
CA SER A 59 -14.27 -28.03 -3.98
C SER A 59 -15.63 -28.54 -4.47
N PHE A 60 -16.59 -27.64 -4.69
CA PHE A 60 -17.86 -28.00 -5.33
C PHE A 60 -17.77 -27.95 -6.85
N TYR A 61 -17.18 -26.89 -7.40
CA TYR A 61 -17.01 -26.71 -8.83
C TYR A 61 -15.85 -25.76 -9.15
N PRO A 62 -14.86 -26.14 -9.98
CA PRO A 62 -13.66 -25.34 -10.21
C PRO A 62 -13.88 -23.90 -10.71
N MET A 63 -14.97 -23.64 -11.45
CA MET A 63 -15.28 -22.29 -11.94
C MET A 63 -16.11 -21.45 -10.95
N LEU A 64 -16.64 -22.04 -9.87
CA LEU A 64 -17.51 -21.37 -8.91
C LEU A 64 -16.88 -20.12 -8.25
N PRO A 65 -15.59 -20.11 -7.86
CA PRO A 65 -14.96 -18.91 -7.30
C PRO A 65 -15.01 -17.72 -8.25
N PHE A 66 -14.88 -17.96 -9.56
CA PHE A 66 -14.91 -16.90 -10.58
C PHE A 66 -16.32 -16.33 -10.75
N PHE A 67 -17.34 -17.20 -10.78
CA PHE A 67 -18.73 -16.75 -10.86
C PHE A 67 -19.16 -15.96 -9.61
N LEU A 68 -18.79 -16.44 -8.42
CA LEU A 68 -19.09 -15.73 -7.17
C LEU A 68 -18.39 -14.37 -7.11
N SER A 69 -17.11 -14.31 -7.50
CA SER A 69 -16.35 -13.05 -7.55
C SER A 69 -16.94 -12.07 -8.56
N GLY A 70 -17.33 -12.56 -9.75
CA GLY A 70 -17.98 -11.76 -10.78
C GLY A 70 -19.34 -11.21 -10.35
N LEU A 71 -20.16 -12.05 -9.71
CA LEU A 71 -21.45 -11.65 -9.16
C LEU A 71 -21.28 -10.58 -8.07
N LEU A 72 -20.34 -10.76 -7.15
CA LEU A 72 -20.07 -9.79 -6.09
C LEU A 72 -19.63 -8.44 -6.67
N ALA A 73 -18.70 -8.46 -7.63
CA ALA A 73 -18.25 -7.24 -8.31
C ALA A 73 -19.40 -6.54 -9.07
N PHE A 74 -20.26 -7.32 -9.74
CA PHE A 74 -21.44 -6.79 -10.41
C PHE A 74 -22.42 -6.15 -9.42
N LEU A 75 -22.71 -6.79 -8.29
CA LEU A 75 -23.61 -6.26 -7.26
C LEU A 75 -23.08 -4.97 -6.64
N VAL A 76 -21.77 -4.88 -6.39
CA VAL A 76 -21.12 -3.65 -5.93
C VAL A 76 -21.27 -2.54 -6.98
N GLY A 77 -20.95 -2.83 -8.24
CA GLY A 77 -21.11 -1.87 -9.35
C GLY A 77 -22.56 -1.39 -9.51
N LEU A 78 -23.53 -2.31 -9.45
CA LEU A 78 -24.95 -2.01 -9.51
C LEU A 78 -25.40 -1.14 -8.33
N THR A 79 -24.93 -1.45 -7.11
CA THR A 79 -25.26 -0.68 -5.91
C THR A 79 -24.72 0.74 -6.01
N LEU A 80 -23.47 0.90 -6.46
CA LEU A 80 -22.88 2.22 -6.70
C LEU A 80 -23.67 2.97 -7.77
N TRP A 81 -23.98 2.34 -8.89
CA TRP A 81 -24.75 2.95 -9.98
C TRP A 81 -26.13 3.44 -9.52
N LEU A 82 -26.85 2.64 -8.71
CA LEU A 82 -28.18 3.00 -8.21
C LEU A 82 -28.16 4.07 -7.11
N ARG A 83 -27.05 4.19 -6.36
CA ARG A 83 -26.99 5.03 -5.16
C ARG A 83 -26.13 6.28 -5.32
N LEU A 84 -25.22 6.34 -6.30
CA LEU A 84 -24.27 7.45 -6.44
C LEU A 84 -24.98 8.80 -6.47
N ASP A 85 -26.00 8.92 -7.32
CA ASP A 85 -26.75 10.17 -7.52
C ASP A 85 -27.51 10.59 -6.25
N SER A 86 -27.84 9.64 -5.37
CA SER A 86 -28.54 9.92 -4.11
C SER A 86 -27.64 10.56 -3.05
N TYR A 87 -26.31 10.46 -3.18
CA TYR A 87 -25.38 11.04 -2.21
C TYR A 87 -25.12 12.55 -2.43
N GLY A 88 -25.45 13.08 -3.62
CA GLY A 88 -25.27 14.50 -3.94
C GLY A 88 -23.81 14.89 -4.24
N LEU A 89 -23.50 16.18 -4.10
CA LEU A 89 -22.13 16.69 -4.23
C LEU A 89 -21.35 16.48 -2.91
N PRO A 90 -20.01 16.34 -2.97
CA PRO A 90 -19.19 16.31 -1.77
C PRO A 90 -19.49 17.53 -0.89
N PRO A 91 -19.49 17.38 0.45
CA PRO A 91 -19.67 18.50 1.36
C PRO A 91 -18.65 19.61 1.04
N ALA A 92 -19.09 20.88 1.09
CA ALA A 92 -18.20 22.02 1.02
C ALA A 92 -17.32 22.06 2.28
N ASN A 93 -16.24 21.27 2.28
CA ASN A 93 -15.20 21.34 3.27
C ASN A 93 -14.52 22.71 3.07
N GLY A 94 -14.58 23.60 4.06
CA GLY A 94 -14.29 25.05 3.96
C GLY A 94 -12.94 25.51 3.35
N ASP A 95 -12.13 24.59 2.83
CA ASP A 95 -10.86 24.83 2.14
C ASP A 95 -10.95 24.61 0.61
N THR A 96 -12.11 24.19 0.06
CA THR A 96 -12.23 23.86 -1.37
C THR A 96 -12.99 24.92 -2.15
N VAL A 97 -12.26 25.89 -2.71
CA VAL A 97 -12.76 26.61 -3.90
C VAL A 97 -12.63 25.66 -5.08
N PHE A 98 -13.75 25.09 -5.52
CA PHE A 98 -13.81 24.40 -6.81
C PHE A 98 -13.73 25.44 -7.93
N THR A 99 -12.51 25.88 -8.27
CA THR A 99 -12.29 26.49 -9.57
C THR A 99 -12.43 25.39 -10.62
N ASP A 100 -13.38 25.54 -11.52
CA ASP A 100 -13.71 24.65 -12.65
C ASP A 100 -12.61 24.63 -13.74
N GLN A 101 -11.34 24.64 -13.32
CA GLN A 101 -10.21 24.48 -14.21
C GLN A 101 -9.94 22.99 -14.39
N ARG A 102 -10.73 22.35 -15.26
CA ARG A 102 -10.38 21.05 -15.82
C ARG A 102 -9.09 21.21 -16.65
N LEU A 103 -7.96 20.90 -16.04
CA LEU A 103 -6.67 20.90 -16.73
C LEU A 103 -6.68 19.82 -17.82
N THR A 104 -6.15 20.16 -19.00
CA THR A 104 -5.90 19.17 -20.06
C THR A 104 -4.89 18.13 -19.57
N PHE A 105 -4.97 16.89 -20.06
CA PHE A 105 -4.06 15.81 -19.70
C PHE A 105 -2.57 16.21 -19.75
N SER A 106 -2.15 16.91 -20.79
CA SER A 106 -0.77 17.40 -20.95
C SER A 106 -0.37 18.40 -19.85
N ALA A 107 -1.27 19.31 -19.48
CA ALA A 107 -1.03 20.27 -18.41
C ALA A 107 -0.94 19.58 -17.04
N THR A 108 -1.84 18.63 -16.75
CA THR A 108 -1.80 17.80 -15.54
C THR A 108 -0.50 17.01 -15.46
N PHE A 109 -0.09 16.34 -16.55
CA PHE A 109 1.17 15.61 -16.61
C PHE A 109 2.39 16.52 -16.35
N LYS A 110 2.39 17.73 -16.93
CA LYS A 110 3.46 18.72 -16.68
C LYS A 110 3.54 19.12 -15.20
N VAL A 111 2.40 19.36 -14.54
CA VAL A 111 2.36 19.67 -13.10
C VAL A 111 2.95 18.51 -12.28
N LEU A 112 2.47 17.28 -12.53
CA LEU A 112 2.89 16.09 -11.77
C LEU A 112 4.38 15.77 -11.95
N SER A 113 4.90 15.90 -13.18
CA SER A 113 6.31 15.65 -13.51
C SER A 113 7.28 16.70 -12.97
N HIS A 114 6.80 17.87 -12.57
CA HIS A 114 7.63 18.91 -11.93
C HIS A 114 7.46 18.95 -10.41
N ASP A 115 6.43 18.30 -9.84
CA ASP A 115 6.26 18.20 -8.40
C ASP A 115 7.26 17.21 -7.80
N ARG A 116 8.42 17.73 -7.38
CA ARG A 116 9.46 16.95 -6.73
C ARG A 116 8.97 16.25 -5.46
N ARG A 117 8.02 16.83 -4.72
CA ARG A 117 7.48 16.20 -3.49
C ARG A 117 6.80 14.89 -3.84
N LEU A 118 5.95 14.92 -4.88
CA LEU A 118 5.27 13.74 -5.41
C LEU A 118 6.28 12.71 -5.92
N ILE A 119 7.27 13.12 -6.72
CA ILE A 119 8.27 12.21 -7.29
C ILE A 119 9.06 11.47 -6.21
N PHE A 120 9.63 12.19 -5.25
CA PHE A 120 10.38 11.56 -4.16
C PHE A 120 9.49 10.67 -3.30
N PHE A 121 8.24 11.07 -3.07
CA PHE A 121 7.32 10.24 -2.33
C PHE A 121 6.95 8.96 -3.08
N THR A 122 6.68 9.04 -4.37
CA THR A 122 6.45 7.87 -5.22
C THR A 122 7.67 6.96 -5.26
N LEU A 123 8.90 7.50 -5.36
CA LEU A 123 10.13 6.69 -5.28
C LEU A 123 10.27 6.00 -3.92
N GLY A 124 9.96 6.70 -2.83
CA GLY A 124 9.92 6.11 -1.49
C GLY A 124 8.92 4.96 -1.40
N SER A 125 7.70 5.18 -1.92
CA SER A 125 6.65 4.16 -2.02
C SER A 125 7.07 2.99 -2.91
N THR A 126 7.80 3.24 -4.01
CA THR A 126 8.40 2.18 -4.83
C THR A 126 9.35 1.32 -4.02
N MET A 127 10.26 1.92 -3.25
CA MET A 127 11.16 1.15 -2.39
C MET A 127 10.40 0.39 -1.29
N GLY A 128 9.38 1.01 -0.70
CA GLY A 128 8.47 0.35 0.25
C GLY A 128 7.75 -0.85 -0.37
N ALA A 129 7.27 -0.72 -1.61
CA ALA A 129 6.62 -1.79 -2.37
C ALA A 129 7.60 -2.91 -2.79
N VAL A 130 8.88 -2.59 -3.03
CA VAL A 130 9.93 -3.63 -3.18
C VAL A 130 10.01 -4.47 -1.90
N VAL A 131 9.85 -3.88 -0.73
CA VAL A 131 9.96 -4.59 0.55
C VAL A 131 8.68 -5.33 0.92
N ALA A 132 7.52 -4.68 0.86
CA ALA A 132 6.26 -5.22 1.37
C ALA A 132 5.26 -5.64 0.30
N GLY A 133 5.43 -5.23 -0.96
CA GLY A 133 4.42 -5.45 -2.00
C GLY A 133 4.21 -6.91 -2.40
N GLN A 134 5.23 -7.76 -2.24
CA GLN A 134 5.19 -9.20 -2.58
C GLN A 134 5.99 -10.05 -1.58
N PHE A 135 5.87 -9.76 -0.27
CA PHE A 135 6.70 -10.43 0.74
C PHE A 135 6.53 -11.95 0.76
N THR A 136 5.31 -12.45 0.56
CA THR A 136 5.03 -13.89 0.49
C THR A 136 5.81 -14.56 -0.63
N GLY A 137 6.01 -13.86 -1.76
CA GLY A 137 6.74 -14.36 -2.91
C GLY A 137 8.21 -14.62 -2.59
N TYR A 138 8.93 -13.59 -2.16
CA TYR A 138 10.37 -13.75 -1.87
C TYR A 138 10.63 -14.59 -0.62
N LEU A 139 9.75 -14.57 0.39
CA LEU A 139 9.90 -15.44 1.56
C LEU A 139 9.75 -16.90 1.16
N SER A 140 8.78 -17.22 0.29
CA SER A 140 8.61 -18.59 -0.21
C SER A 140 9.84 -19.04 -0.99
N GLN A 141 10.37 -18.20 -1.88
CA GLN A 141 11.59 -18.49 -2.64
C GLN A 141 12.77 -18.71 -1.71
N TYR A 142 13.02 -17.79 -0.78
CA TYR A 142 14.10 -17.89 0.21
C TYR A 142 14.02 -19.20 1.00
N LEU A 143 12.85 -19.49 1.57
CA LEU A 143 12.64 -20.68 2.41
C LEU A 143 12.85 -21.97 1.62
N ILE A 144 12.37 -22.04 0.38
CA ILE A 144 12.62 -23.20 -0.49
C ILE A 144 14.12 -23.36 -0.76
N THR A 145 14.84 -22.26 -1.00
CA THR A 145 16.28 -22.29 -1.26
C THR A 145 17.11 -22.73 -0.06
N VAL A 146 16.78 -22.28 1.16
CA VAL A 146 17.56 -22.59 2.37
C VAL A 146 17.07 -23.81 3.15
N SER A 147 15.90 -24.34 2.80
CA SER A 147 15.26 -25.43 3.55
C SER A 147 14.56 -26.45 2.64
N ASN A 148 13.25 -26.65 2.78
CA ASN A 148 12.44 -27.55 1.96
C ASN A 148 11.01 -27.01 1.84
N ALA A 149 10.24 -27.56 0.91
CA ALA A 149 8.88 -27.12 0.64
C ALA A 149 7.97 -27.24 1.87
N GLN A 150 8.07 -28.33 2.65
CA GLN A 150 7.22 -28.55 3.82
C GLN A 150 7.42 -27.46 4.88
N PHE A 151 8.67 -27.12 5.20
CA PHE A 151 8.98 -26.05 6.15
C PHE A 151 8.54 -24.68 5.60
N ALA A 152 8.78 -24.42 4.31
CA ALA A 152 8.32 -23.20 3.66
C ALA A 152 6.79 -23.02 3.79
N TYR A 153 6.00 -24.08 3.55
CA TYR A 153 4.54 -24.02 3.72
C TYR A 153 4.13 -23.70 5.16
N GLN A 154 4.77 -24.31 6.16
CA GLN A 154 4.47 -24.05 7.56
C GLN A 154 4.78 -22.60 7.97
N VAL A 155 5.94 -22.08 7.57
CA VAL A 155 6.33 -20.70 7.84
C VAL A 155 5.40 -19.72 7.13
N ILE A 156 5.16 -19.90 5.83
CA ILE A 156 4.30 -19.01 5.04
C ILE A 156 2.87 -18.99 5.60
N GLY A 157 2.29 -20.14 5.94
CA GLY A 157 0.97 -20.20 6.57
C GLY A 157 0.90 -19.45 7.91
N SER A 158 1.93 -19.60 8.73
CA SER A 158 2.03 -18.94 10.05
C SER A 158 2.21 -17.42 9.90
N VAL A 159 3.13 -16.99 9.04
CA VAL A 159 3.43 -15.58 8.73
C VAL A 159 2.21 -14.87 8.16
N MET A 160 1.52 -15.47 7.19
CA MET A 160 0.29 -14.91 6.61
C MET A 160 -0.81 -14.72 7.65
N THR A 161 -0.96 -15.69 8.55
CA THR A 161 -1.96 -15.61 9.64
C THR A 161 -1.63 -14.48 10.61
N ILE A 162 -0.36 -14.33 10.98
CA ILE A 162 0.10 -13.24 11.86
C ILE A 162 -0.08 -11.88 11.19
N ASN A 163 0.29 -11.75 9.91
CA ASN A 163 0.10 -10.52 9.16
C ASN A 163 -1.38 -10.09 9.15
N ALA A 164 -2.28 -10.98 8.73
CA ALA A 164 -3.71 -10.69 8.70
C ALA A 164 -4.24 -10.30 10.10
N THR A 165 -3.83 -11.03 11.14
CA THR A 165 -4.27 -10.77 12.52
C THR A 165 -3.80 -9.39 13.00
N VAL A 166 -2.54 -9.04 12.76
CA VAL A 166 -1.96 -7.75 13.18
C VAL A 166 -2.59 -6.60 12.40
N VAL A 167 -2.75 -6.72 11.07
CA VAL A 167 -3.40 -5.69 10.27
C VAL A 167 -4.84 -5.49 10.76
N ILE A 168 -5.64 -6.55 10.86
CA ILE A 168 -7.05 -6.42 11.24
C ILE A 168 -7.20 -5.88 12.66
N GLY A 169 -6.37 -6.36 13.60
CA GLY A 169 -6.44 -5.98 15.01
C GLY A 169 -5.89 -4.60 15.33
N LEU A 170 -4.79 -4.18 14.69
CA LEU A 170 -4.04 -2.99 15.09
C LEU A 170 -4.10 -1.83 14.11
N GLN A 171 -4.61 -2.02 12.87
CA GLN A 171 -4.62 -0.96 11.86
C GLN A 171 -5.27 0.33 12.37
N TYR A 172 -6.47 0.23 12.92
CA TYR A 172 -7.20 1.38 13.44
C TYR A 172 -6.52 2.01 14.66
N LEU A 173 -5.98 1.19 15.57
CA LEU A 173 -5.39 1.65 16.82
C LEU A 173 -4.14 2.49 16.56
N LEU A 174 -3.29 2.06 15.63
CA LEU A 174 -2.06 2.76 15.30
C LEU A 174 -2.32 3.99 14.42
N SER A 175 -3.29 3.91 13.50
CA SER A 175 -3.51 4.99 12.55
C SER A 175 -4.25 6.20 13.13
N ARG A 176 -5.03 6.05 14.20
CA ARG A 176 -5.81 7.16 14.80
C ARG A 176 -4.95 8.34 15.27
N ASN A 177 -3.67 8.10 15.55
CA ASN A 177 -2.75 9.11 16.07
C ASN A 177 -1.87 9.73 14.97
N MET A 178 -2.04 9.31 13.72
CA MET A 178 -1.32 9.87 12.57
C MET A 178 -1.95 11.19 12.14
N ASN A 179 -1.12 12.17 11.82
CA ASN A 179 -1.54 13.45 11.27
C ASN A 179 -0.39 14.07 10.47
N LYS A 180 -0.62 15.24 9.86
CA LYS A 180 0.37 15.94 9.03
C LYS A 180 1.65 16.29 9.80
N GLU A 181 1.52 16.68 11.06
CA GLU A 181 2.63 17.20 11.89
C GLU A 181 3.61 16.09 12.29
N ASN A 182 3.09 14.88 12.55
CA ASN A 182 3.89 13.74 12.97
C ASN A 182 4.18 12.74 11.83
N LEU A 183 3.78 13.05 10.60
CA LEU A 183 3.90 12.21 9.41
C LEU A 183 5.29 11.58 9.26
N LEU A 184 6.35 12.40 9.29
CA LEU A 184 7.72 11.91 9.12
C LEU A 184 8.16 11.01 10.28
N ARG A 185 7.70 11.28 11.51
CA ARG A 185 8.02 10.43 12.67
C ARG A 185 7.41 9.04 12.49
N TRP A 186 6.17 8.97 11.99
CA TRP A 186 5.52 7.71 11.68
C TRP A 186 6.22 6.96 10.53
N LEU A 187 6.67 7.65 9.48
CA LEU A 187 7.46 6.99 8.42
C LEU A 187 8.76 6.40 8.98
N ILE A 188 9.47 7.12 9.86
CA ILE A 188 10.67 6.60 10.52
C ILE A 188 10.33 5.34 11.33
N PHE A 189 9.30 5.38 12.18
CA PHE A 189 8.90 4.18 12.95
C PHE A 189 8.49 3.02 12.06
N GLY A 190 7.73 3.28 11.00
CA GLY A 190 7.30 2.27 10.04
C GLY A 190 8.49 1.60 9.33
N THR A 191 9.45 2.39 8.83
CA THR A 191 10.69 1.88 8.25
C THR A 191 11.52 1.09 9.26
N LEU A 192 11.63 1.56 10.50
CA LEU A 192 12.35 0.84 11.55
C LEU A 192 11.72 -0.54 11.80
N PHE A 193 10.39 -0.62 11.89
CA PHE A 193 9.69 -1.89 12.01
C PHE A 193 9.91 -2.81 10.81
N PHE A 194 9.91 -2.29 9.58
CA PHE A 194 10.30 -3.09 8.41
C PHE A 194 11.73 -3.62 8.53
N CYS A 195 12.70 -2.77 8.91
CA CYS A 195 14.09 -3.19 9.07
C CYS A 195 14.24 -4.28 10.14
N LEU A 196 13.62 -4.08 11.31
CA LEU A 196 13.64 -5.05 12.40
C LEU A 196 12.96 -6.36 12.03
N GLY A 197 11.83 -6.31 11.32
CA GLY A 197 11.15 -7.50 10.80
C GLY A 197 12.01 -8.28 9.80
N LEU A 198 12.64 -7.58 8.85
CA LEU A 198 13.56 -8.19 7.87
C LEU A 198 14.79 -8.82 8.52
N ILE A 199 15.38 -8.14 9.52
CA ILE A 199 16.48 -8.70 10.33
C ILE A 199 15.98 -9.94 11.09
N GLY A 200 14.79 -9.88 11.66
CA GLY A 200 14.14 -11.02 12.30
C GLY A 200 14.00 -12.22 11.36
N PHE A 201 13.59 -12.01 10.12
CA PHE A 201 13.53 -13.07 9.10
C PHE A 201 14.90 -13.66 8.78
N ALA A 202 15.94 -12.83 8.70
CA ALA A 202 17.30 -13.31 8.47
C ALA A 202 17.82 -14.20 9.62
N LEU A 203 17.38 -13.93 10.85
CA LEU A 203 17.80 -14.64 12.07
C LEU A 203 16.86 -15.78 12.49
N ALA A 204 15.70 -15.93 11.86
CA ALA A 204 14.68 -16.87 12.32
C ALA A 204 15.04 -18.35 12.08
N GLU A 205 15.92 -18.62 11.11
CA GLU A 205 16.41 -19.96 10.77
C GLU A 205 15.26 -21.00 10.71
N ARG A 206 15.32 -22.06 11.53
CA ARG A 206 14.31 -23.13 11.61
C ARG A 206 13.18 -22.86 12.62
N SER A 207 13.21 -21.72 13.31
CA SER A 207 12.25 -21.40 14.38
C SER A 207 11.02 -20.67 13.84
N ILE A 208 9.92 -21.41 13.64
CA ILE A 208 8.62 -20.84 13.23
C ILE A 208 8.15 -19.73 14.18
N PRO A 209 8.27 -19.83 15.52
CA PRO A 209 7.92 -18.73 16.41
C PRO A 209 8.70 -17.44 16.14
N LEU A 210 9.99 -17.52 15.78
CA LEU A 210 10.77 -16.33 15.40
C LEU A 210 10.27 -15.72 14.10
N TRP A 211 9.90 -16.54 13.11
CA TRP A 211 9.23 -16.06 11.88
C TRP A 211 7.93 -15.33 12.18
N MET A 212 7.13 -15.83 13.12
CA MET A 212 5.89 -15.20 13.56
C MET A 212 6.14 -13.85 14.23
N VAL A 213 7.09 -13.78 15.17
CA VAL A 213 7.45 -12.52 15.84
C VAL A 213 8.01 -11.51 14.84
N ALA A 214 8.92 -11.94 13.96
CA ALA A 214 9.47 -11.10 12.91
C ALA A 214 8.37 -10.57 11.97
N MET A 215 7.37 -11.39 11.63
CA MET A 215 6.25 -10.95 10.81
C MET A 215 5.35 -9.97 11.54
N ALA A 216 5.09 -10.17 12.83
CA ALA A 216 4.32 -9.22 13.62
C ALA A 216 5.00 -7.84 13.60
N ILE A 217 6.32 -7.80 13.83
CA ILE A 217 7.13 -6.58 13.77
C ILE A 217 7.09 -5.97 12.36
N PHE A 218 7.34 -6.76 11.32
CA PHE A 218 7.28 -6.30 9.93
C PHE A 218 5.92 -5.67 9.59
N THR A 219 4.84 -6.31 10.05
CA THR A 219 3.46 -5.86 9.81
C THR A 219 3.14 -4.55 10.51
N LEU A 220 3.76 -4.24 11.66
CA LEU A 220 3.63 -2.91 12.27
C LEU A 220 4.17 -1.83 11.33
N GLY A 221 5.24 -2.13 10.59
CA GLY A 221 5.76 -1.24 9.55
C GLY A 221 4.74 -0.98 8.45
N GLU A 222 4.12 -2.05 7.93
CA GLU A 222 3.07 -2.00 6.91
C GLU A 222 1.86 -1.17 7.35
N VAL A 223 1.32 -1.47 8.54
CA VAL A 223 0.17 -0.81 9.14
C VAL A 223 0.40 0.70 9.29
N ILE A 224 1.64 1.11 9.50
CA ILE A 224 2.04 2.52 9.65
C ILE A 224 2.26 3.18 8.30
N VAL A 225 3.10 2.61 7.44
CA VAL A 225 3.55 3.29 6.20
C VAL A 225 2.38 3.51 5.24
N ILE A 226 1.50 2.52 5.07
CA ILE A 226 0.42 2.59 4.06
C ILE A 226 -0.56 3.77 4.27
N PRO A 227 -1.20 3.95 5.44
CA PRO A 227 -2.09 5.10 5.64
C PRO A 227 -1.33 6.43 5.64
N VAL A 228 -0.07 6.44 6.08
CA VAL A 228 0.78 7.64 6.03
C VAL A 228 1.10 8.05 4.60
N GLU A 229 1.29 7.08 3.69
CA GLU A 229 1.44 7.36 2.27
C GLU A 229 0.22 8.06 1.68
N TYR A 230 -0.97 7.58 2.01
CA TYR A 230 -2.20 8.21 1.54
C TYR A 230 -2.40 9.61 2.13
N LEU A 231 -2.07 9.78 3.42
CA LEU A 231 -2.10 11.09 4.07
C LEU A 231 -1.15 12.10 3.41
N PHE A 232 0.06 11.68 3.05
CA PHE A 232 1.02 12.57 2.40
C PHE A 232 0.50 13.06 1.05
N ILE A 233 -0.01 12.13 0.23
CA ILE A 233 -0.60 12.47 -1.07
C ILE A 233 -1.79 13.41 -0.91
N ASP A 234 -2.67 13.11 0.04
CA ASP A 234 -3.82 13.97 0.36
C ASP A 234 -3.39 15.40 0.73
N PHE A 235 -2.25 15.54 1.43
CA PHE A 235 -1.72 16.82 1.86
C PHE A 235 -1.09 17.63 0.72
N ILE A 236 -0.32 16.99 -0.18
CA ILE A 236 0.38 17.72 -1.24
C ILE A 236 -0.48 18.01 -2.47
N ALA A 237 -1.56 17.24 -2.66
CA ALA A 237 -2.37 17.29 -3.87
C ALA A 237 -3.41 18.44 -3.82
N PRO A 238 -3.47 19.30 -4.86
CA PRO A 238 -4.58 20.23 -5.02
C PRO A 238 -5.93 19.50 -5.08
N PRO A 239 -7.03 20.08 -4.56
CA PRO A 239 -8.33 19.40 -4.50
C PRO A 239 -8.79 18.80 -5.83
N HIS A 240 -8.62 19.53 -6.94
CA HIS A 240 -9.03 19.11 -8.28
C HIS A 240 -8.05 18.12 -8.96
N LEU A 241 -6.90 17.81 -8.35
CA LEU A 241 -5.89 16.89 -8.89
C LEU A 241 -5.65 15.65 -8.03
N LYS A 242 -6.37 15.47 -6.92
CA LYS A 242 -6.15 14.35 -5.99
C LYS A 242 -6.16 12.99 -6.67
N GLY A 243 -7.13 12.73 -7.55
CA GLY A 243 -7.17 11.48 -8.32
C GLY A 243 -5.91 11.25 -9.17
N SER A 244 -5.35 12.31 -9.77
CA SER A 244 -4.13 12.22 -10.57
C SER A 244 -2.89 11.98 -9.69
N TYR A 245 -2.81 12.62 -8.52
CA TYR A 245 -1.73 12.39 -7.55
C TYR A 245 -1.77 10.96 -6.99
N TYR A 246 -2.95 10.44 -6.64
CA TYR A 246 -3.10 9.03 -6.26
C TYR A 246 -2.73 8.08 -7.40
N GLY A 247 -2.99 8.47 -8.65
CA GLY A 247 -2.54 7.73 -9.83
C GLY A 247 -1.01 7.63 -9.92
N VAL A 248 -0.30 8.74 -9.72
CA VAL A 248 1.18 8.74 -9.70
C VAL A 248 1.72 8.00 -8.48
N GLN A 249 1.09 8.11 -7.31
CA GLN A 249 1.46 7.29 -6.14
C GLN A 249 1.29 5.80 -6.43
N ASN A 250 0.28 5.40 -7.21
CA ASN A 250 0.09 4.00 -7.58
C ASN A 250 1.25 3.43 -8.40
N LEU A 251 2.03 4.27 -9.11
CA LEU A 251 3.28 3.84 -9.75
C LEU A 251 4.30 3.30 -8.74
N GLY A 252 4.16 3.62 -7.44
CA GLY A 252 4.86 2.97 -6.34
C GLY A 252 4.78 1.44 -6.42
N ASN A 253 3.62 0.89 -6.83
CA ASN A 253 3.42 -0.56 -6.95
C ASN A 253 4.36 -1.25 -7.95
N LEU A 254 5.03 -0.50 -8.84
CA LEU A 254 6.08 -1.03 -9.70
C LEU A 254 7.20 -1.69 -8.88
N GLY A 255 7.45 -1.23 -7.65
CA GLY A 255 8.40 -1.88 -6.75
C GLY A 255 8.04 -3.33 -6.44
N GLY A 256 6.75 -3.61 -6.22
CA GLY A 256 6.25 -4.97 -6.02
C GLY A 256 6.38 -5.83 -7.28
N ALA A 257 6.30 -5.24 -8.47
CA ALA A 257 6.54 -5.96 -9.73
C ALA A 257 8.04 -6.26 -9.97
N VAL A 258 8.93 -5.37 -9.53
CA VAL A 258 10.39 -5.57 -9.60
C VAL A 258 10.86 -6.59 -8.57
N ASN A 259 10.16 -6.72 -7.43
CA ASN A 259 10.57 -7.58 -6.32
C ASN A 259 10.89 -9.03 -6.72
N PRO A 260 10.02 -9.80 -7.41
CA PRO A 260 10.34 -11.19 -7.75
C PRO A 260 11.57 -11.35 -8.64
N ILE A 261 11.82 -10.38 -9.52
CA ILE A 261 13.00 -10.36 -10.41
C ILE A 261 14.26 -10.12 -9.58
N LEU A 262 14.23 -9.09 -8.72
CA LEU A 262 15.34 -8.74 -7.83
C LEU A 262 15.68 -9.91 -6.88
N CYS A 263 14.66 -10.45 -6.21
CA CYS A 263 14.82 -11.52 -5.23
C CYS A 263 15.27 -12.82 -5.88
N GLY A 264 14.67 -13.19 -7.02
CA GLY A 264 15.08 -14.38 -7.79
C GLY A 264 16.53 -14.29 -8.27
N PHE A 265 16.97 -13.12 -8.74
CA PHE A 265 18.36 -12.89 -9.12
C PHE A 265 19.31 -13.03 -7.93
N LEU A 266 19.00 -12.38 -6.80
CA LEU A 266 19.82 -12.48 -5.59
C LEU A 266 19.95 -13.92 -5.08
N LEU A 267 18.84 -14.66 -5.04
CA LEU A 267 18.84 -16.06 -4.60
C LEU A 267 19.56 -17.00 -5.57
N SER A 268 19.75 -16.60 -6.82
CA SER A 268 20.46 -17.39 -7.83
C SER A 268 21.98 -17.18 -7.80
N PHE A 269 22.43 -15.98 -7.45
CA PHE A 269 23.84 -15.58 -7.63
C PHE A 269 24.54 -15.09 -6.35
N ALA A 270 23.83 -14.96 -5.23
CA ALA A 270 24.39 -14.49 -3.97
C ALA A 270 23.96 -15.42 -2.80
N PRO A 271 24.65 -15.34 -1.64
CA PRO A 271 24.21 -16.03 -0.45
C PRO A 271 22.76 -15.63 -0.10
N PRO A 272 21.87 -16.58 0.26
CA PRO A 272 20.45 -16.28 0.44
C PRO A 272 20.14 -15.17 1.46
N THR A 273 20.96 -15.02 2.50
CA THR A 273 20.81 -13.97 3.52
C THR A 273 21.00 -12.55 2.96
N THR A 274 21.71 -12.41 1.83
CA THR A 274 21.89 -11.13 1.11
C THR A 274 20.57 -10.48 0.73
N LEU A 275 19.54 -11.31 0.47
CA LEU A 275 18.18 -10.87 0.21
C LEU A 275 17.70 -9.85 1.25
N PHE A 276 17.79 -10.20 2.54
CA PHE A 276 17.28 -9.36 3.62
C PHE A 276 18.09 -8.07 3.77
N TYR A 277 19.41 -8.13 3.59
CA TYR A 277 20.25 -6.92 3.64
C TYR A 277 19.92 -5.94 2.51
N VAL A 278 19.67 -6.44 1.29
CA VAL A 278 19.23 -5.61 0.17
C VAL A 278 17.86 -5.00 0.44
N LEU A 279 16.91 -5.76 1.00
CA LEU A 279 15.58 -5.25 1.36
C LEU A 279 15.64 -4.22 2.49
N VAL A 280 16.53 -4.39 3.48
CA VAL A 280 16.78 -3.38 4.52
C VAL A 280 17.35 -2.11 3.87
N GLY A 281 18.31 -2.24 2.97
CA GLY A 281 18.86 -1.12 2.20
C GLY A 281 17.79 -0.39 1.38
N ALA A 282 16.90 -1.13 0.73
CA ALA A 282 15.76 -0.56 0.01
C ALA A 282 14.81 0.18 0.96
N SER A 283 14.50 -0.38 2.13
CA SER A 283 13.66 0.27 3.13
C SER A 283 14.24 1.62 3.61
N LEU A 284 15.55 1.64 3.90
CA LEU A 284 16.27 2.85 4.31
C LEU A 284 16.36 3.89 3.19
N LEU A 285 16.59 3.45 1.95
CA LEU A 285 16.58 4.31 0.78
C LEU A 285 15.19 4.92 0.55
N GLY A 286 14.14 4.13 0.75
CA GLY A 286 12.76 4.59 0.72
C GLY A 286 12.50 5.70 1.74
N LEU A 287 12.97 5.51 2.99
CA LEU A 287 12.89 6.54 4.02
C LEU A 287 13.66 7.81 3.66
N ALA A 288 14.84 7.69 3.04
CA ALA A 288 15.60 8.85 2.57
C ALA A 288 14.81 9.65 1.51
N PHE A 289 14.16 8.98 0.57
CA PHE A 289 13.28 9.63 -0.41
C PHE A 289 12.06 10.28 0.25
N PHE A 290 11.38 9.58 1.16
CA PHE A 290 10.27 10.16 1.92
C PHE A 290 10.67 11.40 2.69
N TRP A 291 11.80 11.36 3.38
CA TRP A 291 12.35 12.47 4.14
C TRP A 291 12.65 13.68 3.25
N TYR A 292 13.26 13.45 2.07
CA TYR A 292 13.55 14.50 1.12
C TYR A 292 12.28 15.12 0.54
N GLY A 293 11.30 14.29 0.16
CA GLY A 293 9.98 14.74 -0.29
C GLY A 293 9.23 15.55 0.78
N TYR A 294 9.30 15.13 2.04
CA TYR A 294 8.69 15.85 3.17
C TYR A 294 9.34 17.21 3.41
N ARG A 295 10.68 17.29 3.38
CA ARG A 295 11.41 18.57 3.55
C ARG A 295 11.06 19.60 2.49
N LEU A 296 10.91 19.17 1.24
CA LEU A 296 10.46 20.05 0.15
C LEU A 296 9.03 20.57 0.38
N SER A 297 8.19 19.80 1.07
CA SER A 297 6.84 20.19 1.43
C SER A 297 6.81 21.21 2.59
N GLY A 298 7.65 21.02 3.61
CA GLY A 298 7.78 21.95 4.73
C GLY A 298 8.39 23.30 4.33
N ALA A 299 9.39 23.30 3.45
CA ALA A 299 10.02 24.54 2.95
C ALA A 299 9.03 25.42 2.14
N ALA A 300 8.08 24.80 1.42
CA ALA A 300 7.05 25.53 0.68
C ALA A 300 5.99 26.16 1.60
N SER A 301 5.76 25.60 2.79
CA SER A 301 4.81 26.16 3.78
C SER A 301 5.34 27.45 4.41
N HIS A 302 6.63 27.48 4.78
CA HIS A 302 7.26 28.67 5.38
C HIS A 302 7.43 29.82 4.37
N ALA A 303 7.77 29.51 3.11
CA ALA A 303 7.86 30.53 2.07
C ALA A 303 6.51 31.21 1.73
N ALA A 304 5.37 30.57 2.05
CA ALA A 304 4.05 31.15 1.87
C ALA A 304 3.59 31.98 3.09
N GLU A 305 4.06 31.65 4.29
CA GLU A 305 3.83 32.44 5.51
C GLU A 305 4.66 33.74 5.51
N ASP A 306 5.88 33.75 4.97
CA ASP A 306 6.74 34.94 4.89
C ASP A 306 6.27 36.00 3.86
N ILE A 307 5.22 35.71 3.08
CA ILE A 307 4.64 36.60 2.06
C ILE A 307 3.33 37.25 2.55
N LEU A 308 2.84 36.86 3.74
CA LEU A 308 1.67 37.45 4.41
C LEU A 308 2.10 38.37 5.56
#